data_AF-A0A7C6Z4W6-F1
#
_entry.id   AF-A0A7C6Z4W6-F1
#
_cell.length_a   1.000
_cell.length_b   1.000
_cell.length_c   1.000
_cell.angle_alpha   90.00
_cell.angle_beta   90.00
_cell.angle_gamma   90.00
#
_symmetry.space_group_name_H-M   'P 1'
#
loop_
_entity.id
_entity.type
_entity.pdbx_description
1 polymer ?
#
loop_
_entity_poly.entity_id
_entity_poly.type
_entity_poly.pdbx_seq_one_letter_code
_entity_poly.pdbx_strand_id
1 'polypeptide(L)' 'MIYIDKAGHLVSRDLGELHRFARQLGLRRSWFQGHNPKWPHYDVTSEALRRRAVEMGAVVVGSREVVRILKEGL' A
#
# COMPACT_ATOMS: atom_id res chain seq x y z
N MET A 1 -6.28 1.39 -7.87
CA MET A 1 -6.59 0.23 -7.03
C MET A 1 -5.53 0.07 -5.96
N ILE A 2 -5.95 -0.18 -4.72
CA ILE A 2 -5.07 -0.37 -3.57
C ILE A 2 -4.80 -1.84 -3.34
N TYR A 3 -3.55 -2.20 -3.09
CA TYR A 3 -3.13 -3.56 -2.77
C TYR A 3 -2.39 -3.60 -1.44
N ILE A 4 -2.51 -4.71 -0.73
CA ILE A 4 -1.77 -4.96 0.51
C ILE A 4 -1.27 -6.40 0.54
N ASP A 5 -0.03 -6.62 0.97
CA ASP A 5 0.48 -7.96 1.24
C ASP A 5 0.46 -8.32 2.73
N LYS A 6 0.79 -9.58 3.05
CA LYS A 6 0.82 -10.07 4.44
C LYS A 6 1.85 -9.32 5.31
N ALA A 7 2.94 -8.83 4.71
CA ALA A 7 3.95 -8.06 5.42
C ALA A 7 3.46 -6.62 5.74
N GLY A 8 2.36 -6.18 5.14
CA GLY A 8 1.75 -4.88 5.38
C GLY A 8 2.18 -3.81 4.38
N HIS A 9 2.80 -4.19 3.26
CA HIS A 9 3.15 -3.24 2.21
C HIS A 9 1.87 -2.83 1.46
N LEU A 10 1.42 -1.61 1.72
CA LEU A 10 0.27 -1.00 1.07
C LEU A 10 0.75 -0.20 -0.14
N VAL A 11 0.27 -0.55 -1.33
CA VAL A 11 0.76 -0.02 -2.61
C VAL A 11 -0.37 0.35 -3.56
N SER A 12 -0.07 1.23 -4.50
CA SER A 12 -0.88 1.48 -5.71
C SER A 12 0.03 1.95 -6.84
N ARG A 13 -0.45 1.82 -8.07
CA ARG A 13 0.16 2.46 -9.26
C ARG A 13 -0.10 3.96 -9.29
N ASP A 14 -1.13 4.44 -8.60
CA ASP A 14 -1.44 5.86 -8.47
C ASP A 14 -1.05 6.34 -7.07
N LEU A 15 -0.01 7.17 -6.98
CA LEU A 15 0.43 7.77 -5.72
C LEU A 15 -0.68 8.60 -5.07
N GLY A 16 -1.44 9.37 -5.84
CA GLY A 16 -2.55 10.17 -5.32
C GLY A 16 -3.60 9.31 -4.66
N GLU A 17 -3.96 8.19 -5.27
CA GLU A 17 -4.86 7.19 -4.68
C GLU A 17 -4.26 6.56 -3.42
N LEU A 18 -2.99 6.14 -3.47
CA LEU A 18 -2.28 5.57 -2.32
C LEU A 18 -2.30 6.51 -1.12
N HIS A 19 -2.00 7.79 -1.33
CA HIS A 19 -1.97 8.79 -0.27
C HIS A 19 -3.36 9.11 0.29
N ARG A 20 -4.38 9.18 -0.57
CA ARG A 20 -5.77 9.38 -0.12
C ARG A 20 -6.23 8.22 0.74
N PHE A 21 -5.97 6.99 0.31
CA PHE A 21 -6.33 5.78 1.04
C PHE A 21 -5.56 5.69 2.37
N ALA A 22 -4.24 5.90 2.36
CA ALA A 22 -3.41 5.90 3.56
C ALA A 22 -3.91 6.90 4.60
N ARG A 23 -4.30 8.11 4.18
CA ARG A 23 -4.89 9.12 5.07
C ARG A 23 -6.22 8.66 5.67
N GLN A 24 -7.10 8.06 4.87
CA GLN A 24 -8.39 7.53 5.35
C GLN A 24 -8.21 6.36 6.32
N LEU A 25 -7.18 5.53 6.11
CA LEU A 25 -6.81 4.44 7.00
C LEU A 25 -6.21 4.94 8.34
N GLY A 26 -5.76 6.19 8.39
CA GLY A 26 -5.17 6.82 9.58
C GLY A 26 -3.64 6.88 9.57
N LEU A 27 -3.00 6.61 8.44
CA LEU A 27 -1.55 6.72 8.29
C LEU A 27 -1.13 8.18 8.04
N ARG A 28 0.03 8.55 8.57
CA ARG A 28 0.61 9.89 8.37
C ARG A 28 1.34 9.96 7.04
N ARG A 29 1.28 11.12 6.37
CA ARG A 29 2.03 11.35 5.11
C ARG A 29 3.55 11.14 5.28
N SER A 30 4.09 11.48 6.45
CA SER A 30 5.51 11.29 6.79
C SER A 30 5.93 9.81 6.90
N TRP A 31 5.01 8.86 6.92
CA TRP A 31 5.31 7.41 6.91
C TRP A 31 5.40 6.82 5.50
N PHE A 32 5.25 7.66 4.47
CA PHE A 32 5.37 7.21 3.08
C PHE A 32 6.82 6.81 2.77
N GLN A 33 7.00 5.57 2.34
CA GLN A 33 8.28 5.02 1.89
C GLN A 33 8.47 5.28 0.39
N GLY A 34 8.78 6.54 0.06
CA GLY A 34 8.99 6.99 -1.33
C GLY A 34 10.46 7.12 -1.76
N HIS A 35 11.41 6.82 -0.87
CA HIS A 35 12.84 7.01 -1.15
C HIS A 35 13.37 6.09 -2.26
N ASN A 36 12.71 4.94 -2.47
CA ASN A 36 12.92 4.10 -3.64
C ASN A 36 11.78 4.30 -4.64
N PRO A 37 11.99 5.01 -5.76
CA PRO A 37 10.93 5.33 -6.70
C PRO A 37 10.33 4.11 -7.41
N LYS A 38 11.02 2.94 -7.38
CA LYS A 38 10.48 1.69 -7.93
C LYS A 38 9.44 1.05 -7.03
N TRP A 39 9.47 1.35 -5.73
CA TRP A 39 8.67 0.67 -4.72
C TRP A 39 8.02 1.66 -3.74
N PRO A 40 7.24 2.65 -4.21
CA PRO A 40 6.55 3.56 -3.31
C PRO A 40 5.46 2.83 -2.51
N HIS A 41 5.51 2.91 -1.19
CA HIS A 41 4.55 2.20 -0.33
C HIS A 41 4.33 2.88 1.02
N TYR A 42 3.37 2.35 1.77
CA TYR A 42 3.27 2.54 3.22
C TYR A 42 3.41 1.19 3.92
N ASP A 43 4.02 1.20 5.11
CA ASP A 43 4.01 0.05 6.00
C ASP A 43 2.82 0.11 6.95
N VAL A 44 1.97 -0.91 6.89
CA VAL A 44 0.84 -1.09 7.79
C VAL A 44 1.22 -2.17 8.80
N THR A 45 1.83 -1.76 9.92
CA THR A 45 2.43 -2.69 10.90
C THR A 45 1.41 -3.39 11.81
N SER A 46 0.26 -2.77 12.07
CA SER A 46 -0.81 -3.33 12.89
C SER A 46 -1.72 -4.30 12.11
N GLU A 47 -1.95 -5.50 12.64
CA GLU A 47 -2.93 -6.46 12.09
C GLU A 47 -4.33 -5.84 11.98
N ALA A 48 -4.76 -5.06 12.99
CA ALA A 48 -6.06 -4.41 12.97
C ALA A 48 -6.16 -3.40 11.82
N LEU A 49 -5.09 -2.64 11.55
CA LEU A 49 -5.06 -1.72 10.40
C LEU A 49 -5.01 -2.47 9.07
N ARG A 50 -4.33 -3.62 8.98
CA ARG A 50 -4.35 -4.46 7.77
C ARG A 50 -5.76 -4.95 7.47
N ARG A 51 -6.48 -5.47 8.48
CA ARG A 51 -7.89 -5.89 8.34
C ARG A 51 -8.77 -4.74 7.90
N ARG A 52 -8.63 -3.58 8.54
CA ARG A 52 -9.36 -2.36 8.15
C ARG A 52 -9.05 -1.92 6.72
N ALA A 53 -7.81 -2.03 6.26
CA ALA A 53 -7.46 -1.72 4.88
C ALA A 53 -8.24 -2.63 3.91
N VAL A 54 -8.34 -3.93 4.21
CA VAL A 54 -9.13 -4.88 3.40
C VAL A 54 -10.63 -4.52 3.43
N GLU A 55 -11.18 -4.20 4.60
CA GLU A 55 -12.57 -3.75 4.74
C GLU A 55 -12.85 -2.46 3.95
N MET A 56 -11.87 -1.58 3.82
CA MET A 56 -11.93 -0.36 3.01
C MET A 56 -11.70 -0.61 1.50
N GLY A 57 -11.47 -1.87 1.09
CA GLY A 57 -11.34 -2.27 -0.31
C GLY A 57 -9.90 -2.46 -0.81
N ALA A 58 -8.89 -2.52 0.06
CA ALA A 58 -7.56 -2.96 -0.34
C ALA A 58 -7.57 -4.45 -0.72
N VAL A 59 -7.01 -4.78 -1.88
CA VAL A 59 -6.93 -6.16 -2.37
C VAL A 59 -5.72 -6.85 -1.76
N VAL A 60 -5.95 -8.00 -1.12
CA VAL A 60 -4.87 -8.82 -0.57
C VAL A 60 -4.13 -9.55 -1.68
N VAL A 61 -2.81 -9.40 -1.73
CA VAL A 61 -1.93 -10.02 -2.73
C VAL A 61 -0.68 -10.61 -2.07
N GLY A 62 0.06 -11.43 -2.81
CA GLY A 62 1.39 -11.88 -2.37
C GLY A 62 2.46 -10.79 -2.52
N SER A 63 3.54 -10.84 -1.74
CA SER A 63 4.65 -9.87 -1.86
C SER A 63 5.31 -9.88 -3.25
N ARG A 64 5.37 -11.05 -3.90
CA ARG A 64 5.85 -11.14 -5.30
C ARG A 64 4.91 -10.44 -6.28
N GLU A 65 3.62 -10.43 -5.98
CA GLU A 65 2.62 -9.77 -6.79
C GLU A 65 2.63 -8.25 -6.59
N VAL A 66 2.87 -7.75 -5.37
CA VAL A 66 3.20 -6.32 -5.14
C VAL A 66 4.35 -5.87 -6.05
N VAL A 67 5.42 -6.67 -6.08
CA VAL A 67 6.60 -6.40 -6.93
C VAL A 67 6.24 -6.38 -8.41
N ARG A 68 5.35 -7.28 -8.86
CA ARG A 68 4.88 -7.34 -10.24
C ARG A 68 3.99 -6.14 -10.58
N ILE A 69 3.02 -5.81 -9.73
CA ILE A 69 2.07 -4.72 -9.91
C ILE A 69 2.80 -3.39 -10.12
N LEU A 70 3.82 -3.12 -9.32
CA LEU A 70 4.60 -1.88 -9.39
C LEU A 70 5.59 -1.86 -10.56
N LYS A 71 6.08 -3.02 -11.03
CA LYS A 71 6.96 -3.11 -12.21
C LYS A 71 6.23 -2.96 -13.53
N GLU A 72 5.05 -3.55 -13.67
CA GLU A 72 4.27 -3.55 -14.93
C GLU A 72 3.60 -2.20 -15.25
N GLY A 73 4.04 -1.11 -14.61
CA GLY A 73 3.55 0.25 -14.82
C GLY A 73 4.66 1.29 -14.98
N LEU A 74 5.88 0.86 -15.27
CA LEU A 74 7.03 1.69 -15.69
C LEU A 74 7.49 1.27 -17.08
#